data_AF-A0A1G9EBY1-F1
#
_entry.id   AF-A0A1G9EBY1-F1
#
_cell.length_a   1.000
_cell.length_b   1.000
_cell.length_c   1.000
_cell.angle_alpha   90.00
_cell.angle_beta   90.00
_cell.angle_gamma   90.00
#
_symmetry.space_group_name_H-M   'P 1'
#
loop_
_entity.id
_entity.type
_entity.pdbx_description
1 polymer ?
#
loop_
_entity_poly.entity_id
_entity_poly.type
_entity_poly.pdbx_seq_one_letter_code
_entity_poly.pdbx_strand_id
1 'polypeptide(L)'
;MYNNDSSDEKENTQIWTRDALFSDRNTRLDKFWGTELENDGISRGKAKDWIKAGLAEVDGVLCKKPNYKLAGGEKLTLKGEVENNSLIPEDKPLDIIFNDGRVAVINKPAGLTTHPAPSCPTETLVHRLIHHFPEIQNMDEWRPGIVHRLDKFTSGLIAVALNDHDRLALSAAFAEREVDKTYLAIVHGVPDKDFADINMPIGRHPIHKTKMAVVLKGGRDARSSYEVLWTDPAERASLLRVKIYTGRTHQIRVHMAHIGHPLLGDQVYGSQQHTILKNQSKPLSELASRQMLHAYSLSFNHPETDERLSFTLTPPDDFITLLKELNSSVQRVGLIGMPCCGKSTALKLLSEKGIPVFSADKSVSDTYNKDGAGWEMIRQRFGNKFTETETGNIDKKKVFTAICEDGDIRREIMNIVHPIVQHETALFFQTNATTPLAVAEIPLLLEAGWHTQKLVDVVIGIRCPDSKRTQELREKRGLDPETLATFDSWQWDEKAKMDCCTAIIDNDSGVDELKANTEKVLLLLAEMREAKAKKFDAFLKALFKQEDKH
;
A
#
# COMPACT_ATOMS: atom_id res chain seq x y z
N MET A 1 -45.40 -9.56 44.23
CA MET A 1 -45.97 -10.88 44.58
C MET A 1 -46.67 -11.36 43.31
N TYR A 2 -46.19 -12.33 42.54
CA TYR A 2 -45.42 -13.54 42.85
C TYR A 2 -44.45 -13.89 41.70
N ASN A 3 -43.32 -14.47 42.10
CA ASN A 3 -42.40 -15.40 41.44
C ASN A 3 -41.77 -15.09 40.07
N ASN A 4 -40.51 -14.65 40.16
CA ASN A 4 -39.42 -15.24 39.38
C ASN A 4 -39.41 -16.75 39.62
N ASP A 5 -39.63 -17.55 38.58
CA ASP A 5 -39.06 -18.90 38.51
C ASP A 5 -37.97 -18.91 37.45
N SER A 6 -36.75 -18.85 37.97
CA SER A 6 -35.52 -19.27 37.31
C SER A 6 -35.55 -20.78 37.12
N SER A 7 -35.80 -21.23 35.90
CA SER A 7 -35.56 -22.62 35.50
C SER A 7 -35.24 -22.61 34.01
N ASP A 8 -33.93 -22.60 33.71
CA ASP A 8 -33.30 -23.25 32.54
C ASP A 8 -31.77 -23.01 32.53
N GLU A 9 -31.12 -23.00 33.70
CA GLU A 9 -29.65 -23.06 33.82
C GLU A 9 -29.29 -24.28 34.66
N LYS A 10 -29.19 -25.47 34.05
CA LYS A 10 -28.53 -26.66 34.60
C LYS A 10 -28.54 -27.81 33.60
N GLU A 11 -27.68 -27.77 32.57
CA GLU A 11 -27.41 -28.97 31.75
C GLU A 11 -26.09 -28.81 30.97
N ASN A 12 -24.95 -28.82 31.67
CA ASN A 12 -23.65 -29.22 31.09
C ASN A 12 -22.53 -29.48 32.12
N THR A 13 -22.89 -29.92 33.33
CA THR A 13 -21.90 -30.34 34.34
C THR A 13 -21.52 -31.80 34.11
N GLN A 14 -20.29 -32.07 33.69
CA GLN A 14 -19.75 -33.43 33.58
C GLN A 14 -19.04 -33.81 34.89
N ILE A 15 -19.07 -35.11 35.22
CA ILE A 15 -18.41 -35.68 36.39
C ILE A 15 -17.43 -36.75 35.91
N TRP A 16 -16.16 -36.57 36.26
CA TRP A 16 -15.11 -37.55 36.03
C TRP A 16 -14.76 -38.27 37.33
N THR A 17 -14.67 -39.60 37.27
CA THR A 17 -14.25 -40.46 38.37
C THR A 17 -13.06 -41.30 37.93
N ARG A 18 -12.00 -41.34 38.74
CA ARG A 18 -10.78 -42.14 38.53
C ARG A 18 -10.30 -42.72 39.84
N ASP A 19 -9.70 -43.89 39.78
CA ASP A 19 -8.93 -44.42 40.90
C ASP A 19 -7.45 -44.10 40.67
N ALA A 20 -6.82 -43.40 41.60
CA ALA A 20 -5.39 -43.10 41.53
C ALA A 20 -4.61 -44.42 41.60
N LEU A 21 -3.77 -44.69 40.62
CA LEU A 21 -2.91 -45.88 40.63
C LEU A 21 -1.73 -45.65 41.58
N PHE A 22 -1.06 -46.73 41.98
CA PHE A 22 0.16 -46.62 42.80
C PHE A 22 1.27 -45.83 42.09
N SER A 23 1.28 -45.85 40.75
CA SER A 23 2.17 -45.03 39.90
C SER A 23 1.90 -43.53 39.99
N ASP A 24 0.71 -43.11 40.42
CA ASP A 24 0.32 -41.70 40.53
C ASP A 24 0.74 -41.07 41.85
N ARG A 25 1.33 -41.86 42.76
CA ARG A 25 1.81 -41.38 44.06
C ARG A 25 2.77 -40.20 43.90
N ASN A 26 2.61 -39.21 44.77
CA ASN A 26 3.26 -37.89 44.75
C ASN A 26 2.91 -36.98 43.56
N THR A 27 2.04 -37.40 42.64
CA THR A 27 1.51 -36.51 41.60
C THR A 27 0.55 -35.51 42.22
N ARG A 28 0.63 -34.26 41.76
CA ARG A 28 -0.30 -33.20 42.20
C ARG A 28 -1.67 -33.43 41.58
N LEU A 29 -2.73 -33.22 42.35
CA LEU A 29 -4.12 -33.37 41.92
C LEU A 29 -4.43 -32.55 40.64
N ASP A 30 -3.91 -31.32 40.54
CA ASP A 30 -4.05 -30.50 39.33
C ASP A 30 -3.31 -31.06 38.11
N LYS A 31 -2.19 -31.74 38.32
CA LYS A 31 -1.41 -32.37 37.26
C LYS A 31 -2.07 -33.67 36.82
N PHE A 32 -2.55 -34.48 37.78
CA PHE A 32 -3.27 -35.72 37.51
C PHE A 32 -4.49 -35.45 36.63
N TRP A 33 -5.41 -34.60 37.07
CA TRP A 33 -6.61 -34.27 36.28
C TRP A 33 -6.29 -33.54 34.97
N GLY A 34 -5.24 -32.71 34.95
CA GLY A 34 -4.80 -32.07 33.71
C GLY A 34 -4.23 -33.03 32.67
N THR A 35 -3.72 -34.20 33.08
CA THR A 35 -3.26 -35.26 32.18
C THR A 35 -4.42 -36.19 31.79
N GLU A 36 -5.26 -36.60 32.76
CA GLU A 36 -6.40 -37.47 32.51
C GLU A 36 -7.44 -36.86 31.55
N LEU A 37 -7.67 -35.55 31.67
CA LEU A 37 -8.69 -34.84 30.89
C LEU A 37 -8.14 -34.14 29.65
N GLU A 38 -6.88 -34.41 29.28
CA GLU A 38 -6.24 -33.82 28.11
C GLU A 38 -6.97 -34.24 26.82
N ASN A 39 -7.42 -35.49 26.75
CA ASN A 39 -8.19 -36.03 25.62
C ASN A 39 -9.64 -35.51 25.58
N ASP A 40 -10.14 -34.96 26.68
CA ASP A 40 -11.48 -34.34 26.78
C ASP A 40 -11.41 -32.82 26.50
N GLY A 41 -10.28 -32.30 25.99
CA GLY A 41 -10.10 -30.88 25.65
C GLY A 41 -9.93 -29.95 26.86
N ILE A 42 -9.74 -30.49 28.07
CA ILE A 42 -9.70 -29.70 29.31
C ILE A 42 -8.26 -29.43 29.71
N SER A 43 -7.86 -28.16 29.63
CA SER A 43 -6.54 -27.75 30.08
C SER A 43 -6.33 -27.92 31.59
N ARG A 44 -5.09 -28.20 32.00
CA ARG A 44 -4.66 -28.18 33.41
C ARG A 44 -5.04 -26.90 34.16
N GLY A 45 -5.07 -25.75 33.48
CA GLY A 45 -5.50 -24.48 34.07
C GLY A 45 -6.97 -24.53 34.49
N LYS A 46 -7.84 -25.05 33.62
CA LYS A 46 -9.28 -25.19 33.87
C LYS A 46 -9.54 -26.21 34.99
N ALA A 47 -8.88 -27.37 34.97
CA ALA A 47 -8.94 -28.36 36.06
C ALA A 47 -8.51 -27.77 37.42
N LYS A 48 -7.44 -26.95 37.43
CA LYS A 48 -6.98 -26.24 38.64
C LYS A 48 -8.02 -25.27 39.20
N ASP A 49 -8.74 -24.56 38.33
CA ASP A 49 -9.75 -23.60 38.75
C ASP A 49 -11.00 -24.32 39.30
N TRP A 50 -11.41 -25.45 38.73
CA TRP A 50 -12.47 -26.29 39.29
C TRP A 50 -12.10 -26.89 40.66
N ILE A 51 -10.85 -27.34 40.83
CA ILE A 51 -10.38 -27.80 42.15
C ILE A 51 -10.51 -26.67 43.17
N LYS A 52 -10.06 -25.44 42.86
CA LYS A 52 -10.19 -24.29 43.77
C LYS A 52 -11.64 -23.92 44.07
N ALA A 53 -12.52 -24.06 43.09
CA ALA A 53 -13.97 -23.85 43.23
C ALA A 53 -14.63 -24.91 44.14
N GLY A 54 -13.92 -25.97 44.53
CA GLY A 54 -14.44 -27.03 45.39
C GLY A 54 -15.22 -28.08 44.64
N LEU A 55 -14.93 -28.27 43.35
CA LEU A 55 -15.58 -29.27 42.52
C LEU A 55 -14.82 -30.60 42.48
N ALA A 56 -13.76 -30.76 43.28
CA ALA A 56 -12.96 -31.97 43.34
C ALA A 56 -13.14 -32.69 44.69
N GLU A 57 -13.15 -34.02 44.68
CA GLU A 57 -13.20 -34.89 45.86
C GLU A 57 -12.08 -35.94 45.79
N VAL A 58 -11.52 -36.28 46.96
CA VAL A 58 -10.55 -37.38 47.16
C VAL A 58 -11.14 -38.28 48.25
N ASP A 59 -11.40 -39.54 47.94
CA ASP A 59 -12.13 -40.50 48.79
C ASP A 59 -13.47 -39.96 49.30
N GLY A 60 -14.18 -39.22 48.45
CA GLY A 60 -15.46 -38.59 48.78
C GLY A 60 -15.35 -37.34 49.68
N VAL A 61 -14.14 -36.88 49.99
CA VAL A 61 -13.90 -35.64 50.75
C VAL A 61 -13.50 -34.51 49.82
N LEU A 62 -14.20 -33.39 49.91
CA LEU A 62 -13.98 -32.22 49.07
C LEU A 62 -12.55 -31.66 49.23
N CYS A 63 -11.83 -31.51 48.12
CA CYS A 63 -10.46 -31.03 48.06
C CYS A 63 -10.35 -29.73 47.26
N LYS A 64 -10.04 -28.62 47.94
CA LYS A 64 -9.80 -27.30 47.31
C LYS A 64 -8.34 -27.00 47.00
N LYS A 65 -7.45 -28.00 47.08
CA LYS A 65 -5.99 -27.83 47.01
C LYS A 65 -5.45 -28.42 45.71
N PRO A 66 -5.22 -27.62 44.65
CA PRO A 66 -4.65 -28.09 43.39
C PRO A 66 -3.29 -28.80 43.53
N ASN A 67 -2.52 -28.41 44.54
CA ASN A 67 -1.21 -28.98 44.84
C ASN A 67 -1.25 -30.18 45.82
N TYR A 68 -2.44 -30.68 46.16
CA TYR A 68 -2.61 -31.91 46.93
C TYR A 68 -1.84 -33.04 46.23
N LYS A 69 -1.02 -33.78 46.98
CA LYS A 69 -0.23 -34.90 46.44
C LYS A 69 -0.95 -36.20 46.71
N LEU A 70 -1.16 -36.98 45.65
CA LEU A 70 -1.81 -38.28 45.72
C LEU A 70 -0.93 -39.29 46.48
N ALA A 71 -1.55 -40.16 47.27
CA ALA A 71 -0.94 -41.27 47.98
C ALA A 71 -0.82 -42.53 47.10
N GLY A 72 -1.65 -42.63 46.06
CA GLY A 72 -1.86 -43.82 45.25
C GLY A 72 -2.89 -44.74 45.91
N GLY A 73 -3.97 -45.05 45.20
CA GLY A 73 -5.10 -45.87 45.66
C GLY A 73 -6.36 -45.07 46.02
N GLU A 74 -6.33 -43.73 46.01
CA GLU A 74 -7.51 -42.91 46.32
C GLU A 74 -8.54 -42.89 45.18
N LYS A 75 -9.82 -42.79 45.52
CA LYS A 75 -10.89 -42.53 44.55
C LYS A 75 -11.06 -41.03 44.35
N LEU A 76 -10.81 -40.57 43.13
CA LEU A 76 -10.83 -39.17 42.75
C LEU A 76 -12.09 -38.85 41.95
N THR A 77 -12.76 -37.75 42.30
CA THR A 77 -13.88 -37.20 41.52
C THR A 77 -13.60 -35.74 41.18
N LEU A 78 -13.90 -35.30 39.95
CA LEU A 78 -13.89 -33.90 39.55
C LEU A 78 -15.18 -33.57 38.81
N LYS A 79 -15.79 -32.44 39.14
CA LYS A 79 -16.94 -31.89 38.42
C LYS A 79 -16.51 -30.63 37.68
N GLY A 80 -17.03 -30.44 36.48
CA GLY A 80 -16.72 -29.27 35.68
C GLY A 80 -17.76 -29.03 34.62
N GLU A 81 -17.97 -27.76 34.28
CA GLU A 81 -18.79 -27.38 33.15
C GLU A 81 -17.98 -27.56 31.86
N VAL A 82 -18.41 -28.50 31.03
CA VAL A 82 -17.84 -28.69 29.70
C VAL A 82 -18.61 -27.78 28.77
N GLU A 83 -17.94 -26.75 28.28
CA GLU A 83 -18.43 -26.03 27.12
C GLU A 83 -18.32 -26.99 25.95
N ASN A 84 -19.45 -27.50 25.44
CA ASN A 84 -19.51 -28.07 24.09
C ASN A 84 -19.20 -26.96 23.09
N ASN A 85 -17.94 -26.59 22.93
CA ASN A 85 -17.50 -25.67 21.88
C ASN A 85 -17.38 -26.42 20.55
N SER A 86 -18.44 -27.13 20.16
CA SER A 86 -18.54 -27.67 18.82
C SER A 86 -18.63 -26.51 17.85
N LEU A 87 -17.75 -26.49 16.84
CA LEU A 87 -17.82 -25.55 15.73
C LEU A 87 -19.23 -25.57 15.11
N ILE A 88 -19.89 -24.42 15.03
CA ILE A 88 -21.25 -24.31 14.47
C ILE A 88 -21.16 -23.99 12.97
N PRO A 89 -21.71 -24.82 12.06
CA PRO A 89 -21.68 -24.52 10.63
C PRO A 89 -22.27 -23.15 10.29
N GLU A 90 -21.60 -22.40 9.41
CA GLU A 90 -22.03 -21.10 8.91
C GLU A 90 -22.37 -21.20 7.42
N ASP A 91 -23.65 -21.01 7.08
CA ASP A 91 -24.12 -20.94 5.69
C ASP A 91 -23.80 -19.56 5.07
N LYS A 92 -22.55 -19.41 4.65
CA LYS A 92 -22.08 -18.30 3.81
C LYS A 92 -21.28 -18.86 2.64
N PRO A 93 -21.28 -18.20 1.48
CA PRO A 93 -20.60 -18.71 0.30
C PRO A 93 -19.08 -18.82 0.51
N LEU A 94 -18.51 -19.83 -0.14
CA LEU A 94 -17.08 -20.03 -0.32
C LEU A 94 -16.75 -19.95 -1.81
N ASP A 95 -15.67 -19.25 -2.13
CA ASP A 95 -15.13 -19.20 -3.47
C ASP A 95 -14.11 -20.34 -3.64
N ILE A 96 -14.60 -21.46 -4.18
CA ILE A 96 -13.84 -22.71 -4.34
C ILE A 96 -13.17 -22.69 -5.71
N ILE A 97 -11.84 -22.65 -5.73
CA ILE A 97 -11.01 -22.63 -6.94
C ILE A 97 -10.76 -24.05 -7.47
N PHE A 98 -10.63 -25.02 -6.56
CA PHE A 98 -10.41 -26.42 -6.88
C PHE A 98 -11.03 -27.30 -5.80
N ASN A 99 -11.57 -28.44 -6.20
CA ASN A 99 -12.08 -29.48 -5.31
C ASN A 99 -12.15 -30.81 -6.07
N ASP A 100 -11.51 -31.85 -5.54
CA ASP A 100 -11.54 -33.23 -6.07
C ASP A 100 -12.13 -34.25 -5.07
N GLY A 101 -12.74 -33.77 -3.98
CA GLY A 101 -13.28 -34.59 -2.89
C GLY A 101 -12.24 -35.01 -1.85
N ARG A 102 -10.96 -34.67 -2.03
CA ARG A 102 -9.87 -34.93 -1.07
C ARG A 102 -9.17 -33.66 -0.63
N VAL A 103 -8.95 -32.75 -1.56
CA VAL A 103 -8.37 -31.44 -1.31
C VAL A 103 -9.23 -30.37 -1.97
N ALA A 104 -9.43 -29.27 -1.25
CA ALA A 104 -10.01 -28.06 -1.79
C ALA A 104 -9.02 -26.89 -1.73
N VAL A 105 -9.06 -26.01 -2.72
CA VAL A 105 -8.35 -24.73 -2.70
C VAL A 105 -9.36 -23.60 -2.76
N ILE A 106 -9.30 -22.71 -1.78
CA ILE A 106 -10.30 -21.65 -1.59
C ILE A 106 -9.65 -20.29 -1.79
N ASN A 107 -10.37 -19.37 -2.41
CA ASN A 107 -10.06 -17.94 -2.33
C ASN A 107 -10.62 -17.36 -1.03
N LYS A 108 -9.76 -17.16 -0.04
CA LYS A 108 -10.17 -16.54 1.22
C LYS A 108 -10.30 -15.02 1.01
N PRO A 109 -11.47 -14.40 1.26
CA PRO A 109 -11.58 -12.95 1.23
C PRO A 109 -10.79 -12.31 2.39
N ALA A 110 -10.39 -11.05 2.21
CA ALA A 110 -9.88 -10.25 3.33
C ALA A 110 -10.99 -9.98 4.35
N GLY A 111 -10.65 -9.93 5.63
CA GLY A 111 -11.59 -9.74 6.73
C GLY A 111 -12.06 -11.05 7.37
N LEU A 112 -11.93 -12.18 6.67
CA LEU A 112 -12.30 -13.50 7.21
C LEU A 112 -11.14 -14.14 8.00
N THR A 113 -11.37 -14.40 9.28
CA THR A 113 -10.43 -15.14 10.14
C THR A 113 -10.38 -16.61 9.71
N THR A 114 -9.20 -17.23 9.69
CA THR A 114 -9.05 -18.63 9.23
C THR A 114 -9.71 -19.64 10.17
N HIS A 115 -9.43 -19.59 11.47
CA HIS A 115 -9.97 -20.52 12.48
C HIS A 115 -10.34 -19.73 13.76
N PRO A 116 -11.19 -20.29 14.65
CA PRO A 116 -11.55 -19.63 15.90
C PRO A 116 -10.33 -19.13 16.68
N ALA A 117 -10.43 -17.91 17.18
CA ALA A 117 -9.45 -17.32 18.07
C ALA A 117 -10.19 -16.61 19.21
N PRO A 118 -9.53 -16.33 20.36
CA PRO A 118 -10.19 -15.65 21.48
C PRO A 118 -10.87 -14.32 21.10
N SER A 119 -10.36 -13.62 20.08
CA SER A 119 -10.92 -12.37 19.56
C SER A 119 -11.97 -12.54 18.44
N CYS A 120 -12.20 -13.77 17.97
CA CYS A 120 -13.11 -14.12 16.88
C CYS A 120 -13.48 -15.61 17.02
N PRO A 121 -14.35 -15.98 17.98
CA PRO A 121 -14.67 -17.37 18.26
C PRO A 121 -15.53 -18.00 17.14
N THR A 122 -16.38 -17.20 16.48
CA THR A 122 -17.32 -17.62 15.45
C THR A 122 -17.05 -16.93 14.10
N GLU A 123 -17.83 -17.28 13.05
CA GLU A 123 -17.81 -16.66 11.71
C GLU A 123 -16.43 -16.67 11.04
N THR A 124 -15.71 -17.78 11.21
CA THR A 124 -14.39 -18.01 10.61
C THR A 124 -14.49 -18.89 9.37
N LEU A 125 -13.42 -18.96 8.57
CA LEU A 125 -13.37 -19.83 7.39
C LEU A 125 -13.71 -21.28 7.75
N VAL A 126 -13.25 -21.78 8.90
CA VAL A 126 -13.61 -23.11 9.41
C VAL A 126 -15.11 -23.32 9.53
N HIS A 127 -15.88 -22.34 10.03
CA HIS A 127 -17.34 -22.48 10.19
C HIS A 127 -18.04 -22.62 8.84
N ARG A 128 -17.53 -21.92 7.81
CA ARG A 128 -18.02 -22.08 6.44
C ARG A 128 -17.56 -23.41 5.85
N LEU A 129 -16.32 -23.82 6.08
CA LEU A 129 -15.80 -25.08 5.56
C LEU A 129 -16.61 -26.28 6.07
N ILE A 130 -16.96 -26.35 7.36
CA ILE A 130 -17.78 -27.44 7.89
C ILE A 130 -19.23 -27.40 7.37
N HIS A 131 -19.72 -26.26 6.91
CA HIS A 131 -21.03 -26.17 6.25
C HIS A 131 -20.97 -26.74 4.83
N HIS A 132 -19.94 -26.38 4.06
CA HIS A 132 -19.76 -26.80 2.66
C HIS A 132 -19.20 -28.23 2.52
N PHE A 133 -18.44 -28.69 3.51
CA PHE A 133 -17.83 -30.01 3.58
C PHE A 133 -18.10 -30.65 4.95
N PRO A 134 -19.34 -31.10 5.24
CA PRO A 134 -19.70 -31.64 6.55
C PRO A 134 -18.80 -32.78 7.04
N GLU A 135 -18.21 -33.54 6.12
CA GLU A 135 -17.27 -34.63 6.38
C GLU A 135 -16.04 -34.20 7.20
N ILE A 136 -15.63 -32.93 7.12
CA ILE A 136 -14.41 -32.46 7.80
C ILE A 136 -14.60 -32.26 9.30
N GLN A 137 -15.86 -32.15 9.77
CA GLN A 137 -16.18 -31.81 11.16
C GLN A 137 -15.60 -32.81 12.17
N ASN A 138 -15.40 -34.07 11.78
CA ASN A 138 -14.92 -35.14 12.65
C ASN A 138 -13.39 -35.26 12.73
N MET A 139 -12.62 -34.36 12.10
CA MET A 139 -11.15 -34.45 12.08
C MET A 139 -10.46 -33.85 13.31
N ASP A 140 -10.37 -32.52 13.35
CA ASP A 140 -9.73 -31.73 14.41
C ASP A 140 -10.82 -30.86 15.03
N GLU A 141 -10.86 -30.81 16.36
CA GLU A 141 -11.91 -30.13 17.13
C GLU A 141 -12.02 -28.63 16.77
N TRP A 142 -10.91 -27.98 16.41
CA TRP A 142 -10.85 -26.51 16.26
C TRP A 142 -10.42 -26.04 14.87
N ARG A 143 -9.79 -26.92 14.08
CA ARG A 143 -9.19 -26.59 12.78
C ARG A 143 -9.40 -27.70 11.75
N PRO A 144 -10.62 -28.23 11.61
CA PRO A 144 -10.88 -29.31 10.67
C PRO A 144 -10.48 -28.90 9.25
N GLY A 145 -9.73 -29.77 8.57
CA GLY A 145 -9.20 -29.56 7.22
C GLY A 145 -8.13 -28.47 7.03
N ILE A 146 -7.85 -27.62 8.03
CA ILE A 146 -6.90 -26.50 7.90
C ILE A 146 -5.45 -26.98 8.10
N VAL A 147 -4.64 -26.91 7.05
CA VAL A 147 -3.20 -27.30 7.08
C VAL A 147 -2.23 -26.11 7.15
N HIS A 148 -2.71 -24.90 6.82
CA HIS A 148 -1.97 -23.65 6.94
C HIS A 148 -2.92 -22.46 7.12
N ARG A 149 -2.40 -21.25 7.31
CA ARG A 149 -3.23 -20.08 7.64
C ARG A 149 -2.83 -18.83 6.88
N LEU A 150 -3.84 -18.00 6.63
CA LEU A 150 -3.69 -16.60 6.25
C LEU A 150 -4.13 -15.69 7.40
N ASP A 151 -3.55 -14.50 7.48
CA ASP A 151 -4.00 -13.46 8.41
C ASP A 151 -5.43 -13.02 8.04
N LYS A 152 -6.19 -12.51 9.02
CA LYS A 152 -7.59 -12.10 8.86
C LYS A 152 -7.81 -11.23 7.61
N PHE A 153 -6.98 -10.21 7.44
CA PHE A 153 -7.07 -9.24 6.35
C PHE A 153 -6.15 -9.52 5.15
N THR A 154 -5.55 -10.71 5.10
CA THR A 154 -4.86 -11.20 3.89
C THR A 154 -5.86 -11.98 3.05
N SER A 155 -5.96 -11.67 1.76
CA SER A 155 -6.80 -12.39 0.80
C SER A 155 -6.00 -13.46 0.05
N GLY A 156 -6.68 -14.37 -0.63
CA GLY A 156 -6.10 -15.27 -1.62
C GLY A 156 -6.14 -16.75 -1.26
N LEU A 157 -5.29 -17.53 -1.93
CA LEU A 157 -5.34 -18.99 -1.95
C LEU A 157 -5.05 -19.64 -0.59
N ILE A 158 -5.92 -20.58 -0.20
CA ILE A 158 -5.73 -21.46 0.96
C ILE A 158 -6.16 -22.90 0.62
N ALA A 159 -5.23 -23.85 0.67
CA ALA A 159 -5.52 -25.29 0.63
C ALA A 159 -6.17 -25.80 1.92
N VAL A 160 -7.10 -26.74 1.75
CA VAL A 160 -7.90 -27.42 2.78
C VAL A 160 -7.93 -28.92 2.47
N ALA A 161 -7.70 -29.77 3.46
CA ALA A 161 -7.86 -31.22 3.34
C ALA A 161 -9.29 -31.64 3.73
N LEU A 162 -9.87 -32.59 2.98
CA LEU A 162 -11.25 -33.05 3.16
C LEU A 162 -11.36 -34.42 3.86
N ASN A 163 -10.22 -35.06 4.17
CA ASN A 163 -10.13 -36.17 5.13
C ASN A 163 -8.86 -36.05 6.01
N ASP A 164 -8.79 -36.82 7.11
CA ASP A 164 -7.70 -36.72 8.09
C ASP A 164 -6.37 -37.26 7.56
N HIS A 165 -6.39 -38.30 6.72
CA HIS A 165 -5.19 -38.83 6.08
C HIS A 165 -4.47 -37.74 5.26
N ASP A 166 -5.22 -37.05 4.41
CA ASP A 166 -4.69 -35.99 3.55
C ASP A 166 -4.31 -34.74 4.34
N ARG A 167 -5.00 -34.48 5.45
CA ARG A 167 -4.65 -33.39 6.38
C ARG A 167 -3.27 -33.62 6.97
N LEU A 168 -2.96 -34.85 7.41
CA LEU A 168 -1.65 -35.20 7.95
C LEU A 168 -0.56 -35.11 6.88
N ALA A 169 -0.80 -35.66 5.69
CA ALA A 169 0.14 -35.62 4.57
C ALA A 169 0.48 -34.18 4.15
N LEU A 170 -0.55 -33.34 3.93
CA LEU A 170 -0.34 -31.94 3.59
C LEU A 170 0.33 -31.18 4.74
N SER A 171 -0.05 -31.42 6.00
CA SER A 171 0.61 -30.77 7.14
C SER A 171 2.11 -31.08 7.21
N ALA A 172 2.50 -32.32 6.89
CA ALA A 172 3.90 -32.72 6.76
C ALA A 172 4.59 -31.95 5.61
N ALA A 173 4.00 -31.92 4.41
CA ALA A 173 4.55 -31.17 3.27
C ALA A 173 4.76 -29.67 3.59
N PHE A 174 3.84 -29.04 4.33
CA PHE A 174 3.99 -27.66 4.81
C PHE A 174 5.13 -27.50 5.83
N ALA A 175 5.35 -28.48 6.70
CA ALA A 175 6.41 -28.49 7.70
C ALA A 175 7.79 -28.72 7.06
N GLU A 176 7.86 -29.62 6.08
CA GLU A 176 9.05 -30.00 5.31
C GLU A 176 9.39 -29.00 4.20
N ARG A 177 8.51 -28.01 3.96
CA ARG A 177 8.70 -26.88 3.02
C ARG A 177 8.65 -27.31 1.55
N GLU A 178 7.88 -28.35 1.25
CA GLU A 178 7.66 -28.85 -0.11
C GLU A 178 6.57 -28.06 -0.87
N VAL A 179 5.92 -27.13 -0.16
CA VAL A 179 4.88 -26.25 -0.67
C VAL A 179 5.46 -24.91 -1.10
N ASP A 180 5.24 -24.54 -2.36
CA ASP A 180 5.59 -23.23 -2.89
C ASP A 180 4.47 -22.22 -2.61
N LYS A 181 4.85 -21.08 -2.02
CA LYS A 181 3.92 -20.00 -1.67
C LYS A 181 4.47 -18.67 -2.13
N THR A 182 3.69 -18.01 -2.98
CA THR A 182 4.02 -16.69 -3.51
C THR A 182 2.88 -15.73 -3.22
N TYR A 183 3.25 -14.53 -2.76
CA TYR A 183 2.35 -13.46 -2.40
C TYR A 183 2.62 -12.23 -3.26
N LEU A 184 1.59 -11.41 -3.46
CA LEU A 184 1.74 -10.04 -3.93
C LEU A 184 1.59 -9.10 -2.75
N ALA A 185 2.51 -8.14 -2.64
CA ALA A 185 2.56 -7.17 -1.56
C ALA A 185 2.76 -5.76 -2.13
N ILE A 186 1.93 -4.80 -1.75
CA ILE A 186 2.21 -3.38 -2.02
C ILE A 186 2.87 -2.82 -0.76
N VAL A 187 4.08 -2.29 -0.91
CA VAL A 187 4.89 -1.72 0.19
C VAL A 187 5.05 -0.22 0.05
N HIS A 188 5.33 0.46 1.16
CA HIS A 188 5.72 1.87 1.14
C HIS A 188 7.12 2.06 0.56
N GLY A 189 7.27 3.08 -0.29
CA GLY A 189 8.54 3.49 -0.90
C GLY A 189 9.06 2.52 -1.96
N VAL A 190 10.36 2.66 -2.25
CA VAL A 190 11.11 1.87 -3.24
C VAL A 190 12.17 1.07 -2.50
N PRO A 191 12.12 -0.27 -2.50
CA PRO A 191 13.21 -1.08 -1.96
C PRO A 191 14.54 -0.78 -2.65
N ASP A 192 15.63 -0.77 -1.89
CA ASP A 192 16.99 -0.51 -2.42
C ASP A 192 17.45 -1.52 -3.49
N LYS A 193 16.83 -2.70 -3.54
CA LYS A 193 17.19 -3.80 -4.44
C LYS A 193 15.95 -4.30 -5.16
N ASP A 194 16.09 -4.59 -6.44
CA ASP A 194 15.02 -5.24 -7.23
C ASP A 194 14.75 -6.67 -6.75
N PHE A 195 15.73 -7.34 -6.15
CA PHE A 195 15.60 -8.67 -5.57
C PHE A 195 16.42 -8.80 -4.27
N ALA A 196 15.83 -9.41 -3.24
CA ALA A 196 16.57 -9.78 -2.03
C ALA A 196 15.97 -10.94 -1.25
N ASP A 197 16.84 -11.67 -0.54
CA ASP A 197 16.47 -12.63 0.52
C ASP A 197 16.45 -11.93 1.89
N ILE A 198 15.45 -12.28 2.70
CA ILE A 198 15.30 -11.87 4.09
C ILE A 198 15.25 -13.13 4.95
N ASN A 199 16.36 -13.42 5.60
CA ASN A 199 16.51 -14.55 6.52
C ASN A 199 16.68 -14.03 7.95
N MET A 200 15.57 -13.66 8.58
CA MET A 200 15.56 -13.05 9.91
C MET A 200 14.57 -13.80 10.82
N PRO A 201 14.98 -14.25 12.03
CA PRO A 201 14.11 -15.01 12.90
C PRO A 201 12.97 -14.15 13.45
N ILE A 202 11.77 -14.72 13.55
CA ILE A 202 10.57 -14.03 14.04
C ILE A 202 10.14 -14.60 15.39
N GLY A 203 9.87 -13.70 16.33
CA GLY A 203 9.33 -14.02 17.65
C GLY A 203 8.22 -13.06 18.07
N ARG A 204 7.66 -13.29 19.27
CA ARG A 204 6.77 -12.32 19.91
C ARG A 204 7.55 -11.05 20.20
N HIS A 205 6.94 -9.90 19.95
CA HIS A 205 7.58 -8.62 20.27
C HIS A 205 7.86 -8.55 21.79
N PRO A 206 9.07 -8.16 22.24
CA PRO A 206 9.46 -8.22 23.65
C PRO A 206 8.54 -7.42 24.59
N ILE A 207 8.11 -6.24 24.13
CA ILE A 207 7.23 -5.33 24.87
C ILE A 207 5.74 -5.57 24.54
N HIS A 208 5.36 -5.45 23.26
CA HIS A 208 3.97 -5.59 22.81
C HIS A 208 3.60 -7.04 22.46
N LYS A 209 3.18 -7.84 23.45
CA LYS A 209 2.91 -9.29 23.27
C LYS A 209 1.90 -9.67 22.17
N THR A 210 1.04 -8.74 21.75
CA THR A 210 0.09 -8.91 20.64
C THR A 210 0.75 -8.80 19.26
N LYS A 211 1.96 -8.24 19.16
CA LYS A 211 2.73 -8.10 17.93
C LYS A 211 3.82 -9.17 17.82
N MET A 212 4.23 -9.43 16.58
CA MET A 212 5.44 -10.18 16.23
C MET A 212 6.58 -9.21 15.87
N ALA A 213 7.83 -9.62 15.97
CA ALA A 213 8.98 -8.82 15.56
C ALA A 213 10.11 -9.72 15.06
N VAL A 214 11.11 -9.14 14.40
CA VAL A 214 12.40 -9.81 14.24
C VAL A 214 13.07 -9.90 15.61
N VAL A 215 13.39 -11.13 16.05
CA VAL A 215 13.94 -11.42 17.37
C VAL A 215 15.11 -12.37 17.22
N LEU A 216 16.34 -11.82 17.28
CA LEU A 216 17.57 -12.58 17.06
C LEU A 216 17.82 -13.68 18.09
N LYS A 217 17.39 -13.49 19.34
CA LYS A 217 17.53 -14.49 20.43
C LYS A 217 16.16 -15.07 20.77
N GLY A 218 15.97 -16.36 20.48
CA GLY A 218 14.73 -17.09 20.80
C GLY A 218 13.59 -16.85 19.80
N GLY A 219 13.81 -16.10 18.71
CA GLY A 219 12.94 -16.12 17.55
C GLY A 219 13.04 -17.44 16.79
N ARG A 220 12.00 -17.77 16.02
CA ARG A 220 11.99 -18.95 15.15
C ARG A 220 12.45 -18.56 13.75
N ASP A 221 13.23 -19.42 13.11
CA ASP A 221 13.69 -19.22 11.74
C ASP A 221 12.54 -18.86 10.80
N ALA A 222 12.77 -17.79 10.04
CA ALA A 222 11.85 -17.29 9.04
C ALA A 222 12.63 -16.79 7.81
N ARG A 223 12.22 -17.25 6.63
CA ARG A 223 12.85 -16.87 5.35
C ARG A 223 11.80 -16.46 4.33
N SER A 224 12.02 -15.29 3.74
CA SER A 224 11.28 -14.78 2.59
C SER A 224 12.26 -14.27 1.54
N SER A 225 11.88 -14.26 0.27
CA SER A 225 12.56 -13.49 -0.78
C SER A 225 11.55 -12.61 -1.50
N TYR A 226 11.98 -11.48 -2.04
CA TYR A 226 11.10 -10.63 -2.84
C TYR A 226 11.74 -10.21 -4.16
N GLU A 227 10.88 -9.88 -5.12
CA GLU A 227 11.19 -9.29 -6.42
C GLU A 227 10.28 -8.06 -6.61
N VAL A 228 10.84 -6.93 -7.02
CA VAL A 228 10.09 -5.72 -7.36
C VAL A 228 9.47 -5.90 -8.75
N LEU A 229 8.14 -5.89 -8.84
CA LEU A 229 7.41 -6.04 -10.11
C LEU A 229 7.09 -4.69 -10.74
N TRP A 230 6.87 -3.68 -9.91
CA TRP A 230 6.50 -2.33 -10.33
C TRP A 230 6.76 -1.33 -9.21
N THR A 231 7.12 -0.10 -9.59
CA THR A 231 7.29 1.02 -8.68
C THR A 231 6.44 2.18 -9.16
N ASP A 232 5.78 2.84 -8.20
CA ASP A 232 5.02 4.06 -8.43
C ASP A 232 5.94 5.14 -9.04
N PRO A 233 5.54 5.81 -10.15
CA PRO A 233 6.31 6.93 -10.72
C PRO A 233 6.62 8.05 -9.73
N ALA A 234 5.80 8.23 -8.68
CA ALA A 234 6.04 9.19 -7.61
C ALA A 234 6.82 8.60 -6.42
N GLU A 235 7.33 7.37 -6.56
CA GLU A 235 8.15 6.65 -5.58
C GLU A 235 7.49 6.45 -4.21
N ARG A 236 6.16 6.57 -4.13
CA ARG A 236 5.41 6.43 -2.86
C ARG A 236 5.26 4.97 -2.44
N ALA A 237 5.27 4.04 -3.40
CA ALA A 237 5.00 2.63 -3.18
C ALA A 237 5.61 1.72 -4.26
N SER A 238 5.75 0.43 -3.93
CA SER A 238 6.18 -0.61 -4.88
C SER A 238 5.34 -1.88 -4.74
N LEU A 239 5.08 -2.56 -5.86
CA LEU A 239 4.46 -3.88 -5.93
C LEU A 239 5.55 -4.95 -5.93
N LEU A 240 5.49 -5.86 -4.98
CA LEU A 240 6.45 -6.94 -4.81
C LEU A 240 5.80 -8.30 -5.02
N ARG A 241 6.54 -9.22 -5.65
CA ARG A 241 6.34 -10.66 -5.54
C ARG A 241 7.14 -11.17 -4.35
N VAL A 242 6.49 -11.75 -3.36
CA VAL A 242 7.15 -12.27 -2.15
C VAL A 242 6.99 -13.78 -2.07
N LYS A 243 8.08 -14.52 -2.17
CA LYS A 243 8.11 -15.97 -1.92
C LYS A 243 8.45 -16.22 -0.46
N ILE A 244 7.71 -17.10 0.22
CA ILE A 244 8.03 -17.51 1.60
C ILE A 244 8.41 -18.98 1.65
N TYR A 245 9.46 -19.29 2.39
CA TYR A 245 9.95 -20.66 2.60
C TYR A 245 9.56 -21.21 3.98
N THR A 246 9.01 -20.34 4.83
CA THR A 246 8.50 -20.63 6.16
C THR A 246 7.17 -19.92 6.35
N GLY A 247 6.32 -20.39 7.27
CA GLY A 247 5.00 -19.80 7.55
C GLY A 247 4.86 -19.26 8.97
N ARG A 248 5.66 -18.26 9.37
CA ARG A 248 5.53 -17.65 10.72
C ARG A 248 4.39 -16.63 10.76
N THR A 249 3.79 -16.43 11.94
CA THR A 249 2.73 -15.43 12.14
C THR A 249 3.21 -14.06 11.69
N HIS A 250 2.43 -13.40 10.83
CA HIS A 250 2.74 -12.07 10.26
C HIS A 250 4.09 -12.00 9.51
N GLN A 251 4.64 -13.11 9.02
CA GLN A 251 6.02 -13.15 8.52
C GLN A 251 6.35 -12.07 7.48
N ILE A 252 5.57 -11.99 6.41
CA ILE A 252 5.80 -10.99 5.34
C ILE A 252 5.71 -9.59 5.91
N ARG A 253 4.68 -9.31 6.70
CA ARG A 253 4.44 -7.99 7.30
C ARG A 253 5.60 -7.53 8.18
N VAL A 254 6.13 -8.43 9.01
CA VAL A 254 7.28 -8.18 9.90
C VAL A 254 8.57 -8.01 9.08
N HIS A 255 8.84 -8.88 8.11
CA HIS A 255 10.04 -8.79 7.28
C HIS A 255 10.07 -7.49 6.46
N MET A 256 8.95 -7.15 5.81
CA MET A 256 8.83 -5.93 5.01
C MET A 256 8.99 -4.67 5.89
N ALA A 257 8.36 -4.64 7.07
CA ALA A 257 8.56 -3.55 8.02
C ALA A 257 10.00 -3.48 8.57
N HIS A 258 10.65 -4.63 8.79
CA HIS A 258 12.02 -4.71 9.29
C HIS A 258 13.04 -4.11 8.32
N ILE A 259 12.82 -4.28 7.01
CA ILE A 259 13.68 -3.69 5.97
C ILE A 259 13.30 -2.24 5.62
N GLY A 260 12.38 -1.61 6.36
CA GLY A 260 11.98 -0.21 6.17
C GLY A 260 10.80 0.01 5.21
N HIS A 261 10.25 -1.06 4.62
CA HIS A 261 9.18 -0.99 3.61
C HIS A 261 7.91 -1.72 4.09
N PRO A 262 7.22 -1.26 5.16
CA PRO A 262 6.00 -1.91 5.63
C PRO A 262 4.93 -1.94 4.53
N LEU A 263 4.03 -2.91 4.62
CA LEU A 263 2.93 -3.03 3.65
C LEU A 263 2.02 -1.79 3.72
N LEU A 264 1.57 -1.31 2.56
CA LEU A 264 0.55 -0.28 2.48
C LEU A 264 -0.71 -0.73 3.23
N GLY A 265 -1.26 0.14 4.06
CA GLY A 265 -2.46 -0.15 4.85
C GLY A 265 -2.26 -1.05 6.08
N ASP A 266 -1.02 -1.47 6.40
CA ASP A 266 -0.76 -2.23 7.62
C ASP A 266 -0.73 -1.33 8.86
N GLN A 267 -1.85 -1.31 9.58
CA GLN A 267 -2.02 -0.52 10.80
C GLN A 267 -1.20 -1.03 12.00
N VAL A 268 -0.65 -2.24 11.94
CA VAL A 268 0.11 -2.82 13.06
C VAL A 268 1.61 -2.51 12.93
N TYR A 269 2.14 -2.62 11.71
CA TYR A 269 3.57 -2.54 11.43
C TYR A 269 3.99 -1.32 10.61
N GLY A 270 3.04 -0.62 9.99
CA GLY A 270 3.27 0.59 9.19
C GLY A 270 2.39 1.77 9.63
N SER A 271 2.03 1.85 10.92
CA SER A 271 1.05 2.83 11.40
C SER A 271 1.45 4.29 11.10
N GLN A 272 2.73 4.63 11.22
CA GLN A 272 3.24 5.97 10.92
C GLN A 272 3.13 6.29 9.42
N GLN A 273 3.55 5.37 8.57
CA GLN A 273 3.47 5.50 7.12
C GLN A 273 2.02 5.59 6.64
N HIS A 274 1.12 4.82 7.27
CA HIS A 274 -0.32 4.91 7.01
C HIS A 274 -0.90 6.29 7.38
N THR A 275 -0.48 6.87 8.51
CA THR A 275 -0.86 8.25 8.87
C THR A 275 -0.35 9.28 7.86
N ILE A 276 0.89 9.14 7.40
CA ILE A 276 1.47 10.02 6.37
C ILE A 276 0.67 9.92 5.07
N LEU A 277 0.39 8.69 4.60
CA LEU A 277 -0.41 8.47 3.40
C LEU A 277 -1.80 9.09 3.52
N LYS A 278 -2.46 8.94 4.68
CA LYS A 278 -3.77 9.54 4.95
C LYS A 278 -3.77 11.07 4.87
N ASN A 279 -2.69 11.71 5.33
CA ASN A 279 -2.54 13.15 5.25
C ASN A 279 -2.20 13.64 3.84
N GLN A 280 -1.48 12.83 3.06
CA GLN A 280 -1.10 13.14 1.67
C GLN A 280 -2.25 12.89 0.68
N SER A 281 -2.99 11.80 0.84
CA SER A 281 -4.07 11.40 -0.05
C SER A 281 -5.09 10.53 0.67
N LYS A 282 -6.22 11.13 1.02
CA LYS A 282 -7.35 10.42 1.62
C LYS A 282 -7.86 9.28 0.74
N PRO A 283 -8.05 9.44 -0.60
CA PRO A 283 -8.49 8.35 -1.46
C PRO A 283 -7.55 7.13 -1.45
N LEU A 284 -6.23 7.34 -1.52
CA LEU A 284 -5.27 6.25 -1.46
C LEU A 284 -5.32 5.51 -0.11
N SER A 285 -5.51 6.24 0.99
CA SER A 285 -5.62 5.63 2.32
C SER A 285 -6.90 4.81 2.52
N GLU A 286 -8.00 5.18 1.86
CA GLU A 286 -9.28 4.45 1.90
C GLU A 286 -9.20 3.14 1.10
N LEU A 287 -8.56 3.18 -0.07
CA LEU A 287 -8.27 1.98 -0.85
C LEU A 287 -7.30 1.04 -0.09
N ALA A 288 -6.30 1.60 0.58
CA ALA A 288 -5.36 0.87 1.42
C ALA A 288 -5.86 0.71 2.87
N SER A 289 -7.12 0.29 3.07
CA SER A 289 -7.75 0.16 4.40
C SER A 289 -7.31 -1.08 5.20
N ARG A 290 -6.61 -2.01 4.55
CA ARG A 290 -6.04 -3.23 5.12
C ARG A 290 -4.60 -3.40 4.65
N GLN A 291 -3.85 -4.35 5.22
CA GLN A 291 -2.56 -4.69 4.64
C GLN A 291 -2.74 -5.19 3.20
N MET A 292 -2.09 -4.50 2.25
CA MET A 292 -2.10 -4.83 0.83
C MET A 292 -1.24 -6.05 0.56
N LEU A 293 -1.75 -7.21 1.00
CA LEU A 293 -1.16 -8.53 0.87
C LEU A 293 -2.18 -9.51 0.30
N HIS A 294 -1.75 -10.27 -0.70
CA HIS A 294 -2.57 -11.26 -1.39
C HIS A 294 -1.77 -12.56 -1.59
N ALA A 295 -2.32 -13.71 -1.18
CA ALA A 295 -1.77 -15.03 -1.44
C ALA A 295 -2.04 -15.41 -2.91
N TYR A 296 -1.08 -15.09 -3.75
CA TYR A 296 -1.21 -15.05 -5.20
C TYR A 296 -1.07 -16.42 -5.86
N SER A 297 -0.11 -17.24 -5.42
CA SER A 297 0.12 -18.58 -5.97
C SER A 297 0.47 -19.58 -4.88
N LEU A 298 -0.05 -20.79 -5.04
CA LEU A 298 0.11 -21.92 -4.14
C LEU A 298 0.32 -23.20 -4.97
N SER A 299 1.42 -23.90 -4.72
CA SER A 299 1.70 -25.18 -5.38
C SER A 299 2.15 -26.24 -4.35
N PHE A 300 1.62 -27.44 -4.46
CA PHE A 300 1.87 -28.57 -3.56
C PHE A 300 1.63 -29.89 -4.29
N ASN A 301 2.16 -30.98 -3.77
CA ASN A 301 1.88 -32.32 -4.32
C ASN A 301 0.53 -32.80 -3.77
N HIS A 302 -0.32 -33.34 -4.64
CA HIS A 302 -1.57 -33.94 -4.23
C HIS A 302 -1.28 -35.15 -3.31
N PRO A 303 -1.92 -35.25 -2.12
CA PRO A 303 -1.54 -36.22 -1.09
C PRO A 303 -1.76 -37.70 -1.49
N GLU A 304 -2.66 -37.97 -2.42
CA GLU A 304 -2.84 -39.32 -3.01
C GLU A 304 -1.97 -39.60 -4.24
N THR A 305 -2.07 -38.77 -5.27
CA THR A 305 -1.47 -39.05 -6.58
C THR A 305 -0.01 -38.61 -6.69
N ASP A 306 0.48 -37.82 -5.73
CA ASP A 306 1.78 -37.12 -5.77
C ASP A 306 1.94 -36.16 -6.96
N GLU A 307 0.86 -35.89 -7.69
CA GLU A 307 0.85 -34.95 -8.81
C GLU A 307 1.04 -33.51 -8.30
N ARG A 308 1.87 -32.71 -8.98
CA ARG A 308 2.12 -31.32 -8.59
C ARG A 308 0.95 -30.43 -9.00
N LEU A 309 0.11 -30.06 -8.04
CA LEU A 309 -0.94 -29.07 -8.26
C LEU A 309 -0.38 -27.65 -8.11
N SER A 310 -0.82 -26.74 -8.98
CA SER A 310 -0.39 -25.34 -8.96
C SER A 310 -1.54 -24.39 -9.26
N PHE A 311 -1.79 -23.45 -8.36
CA PHE A 311 -2.88 -22.49 -8.46
C PHE A 311 -2.34 -21.07 -8.46
N THR A 312 -2.98 -20.19 -9.23
CA THR A 312 -2.72 -18.76 -9.25
C THR A 312 -4.04 -18.01 -9.21
N LEU A 313 -4.11 -16.90 -8.47
CA LEU A 313 -5.33 -16.13 -8.29
C LEU A 313 -5.06 -14.64 -8.45
N THR A 314 -5.84 -13.97 -9.29
CA THR A 314 -5.75 -12.51 -9.49
C THR A 314 -6.11 -11.77 -8.18
N PRO A 315 -5.39 -10.70 -7.83
CA PRO A 315 -5.73 -9.89 -6.66
C PRO A 315 -7.16 -9.31 -6.72
N PRO A 316 -7.79 -9.07 -5.56
CA PRO A 316 -9.10 -8.42 -5.47
C PRO A 316 -9.09 -6.96 -5.98
N ASP A 317 -10.27 -6.43 -6.26
CA ASP A 317 -10.47 -5.10 -6.86
C ASP A 317 -9.85 -3.95 -6.07
N ASP A 318 -9.84 -4.03 -4.73
CA ASP A 318 -9.20 -3.01 -3.88
C ASP A 318 -7.70 -2.87 -4.19
N PHE A 319 -7.03 -4.01 -4.39
CA PHE A 319 -5.62 -4.12 -4.73
C PHE A 319 -5.34 -3.57 -6.13
N ILE A 320 -6.15 -3.94 -7.12
CA ILE A 320 -6.01 -3.49 -8.51
C ILE A 320 -6.29 -2.00 -8.63
N THR A 321 -7.37 -1.52 -8.02
CA THR A 321 -7.75 -0.10 -8.03
C THR A 321 -6.66 0.75 -7.39
N LEU A 322 -6.09 0.31 -6.26
CA LEU A 322 -4.98 1.01 -5.63
C LEU A 322 -3.75 1.12 -6.54
N LEU A 323 -3.37 0.06 -7.26
CA LEU A 323 -2.25 0.14 -8.22
C LEU A 323 -2.53 1.14 -9.34
N LYS A 324 -3.77 1.18 -9.86
CA LYS A 324 -4.17 2.15 -10.89
C LYS A 324 -4.10 3.58 -10.38
N GLU A 325 -4.55 3.83 -9.15
CA GLU A 325 -4.48 5.15 -8.52
C GLU A 325 -3.06 5.56 -8.15
N LEU A 326 -2.19 4.62 -7.76
CA LEU A 326 -0.78 4.92 -7.56
C LEU A 326 -0.09 5.23 -8.90
N ASN A 327 -0.46 4.56 -10.00
CA ASN A 327 0.05 4.87 -11.33
C ASN A 327 -0.55 6.15 -11.93
N SER A 328 -1.69 6.61 -11.39
CA SER A 328 -2.29 7.88 -11.79
C SER A 328 -1.40 9.02 -11.27
N SER A 329 -0.90 9.81 -12.20
CA SER A 329 -0.05 10.97 -11.92
C SER A 329 -0.61 12.14 -12.70
N VAL A 330 -0.58 13.34 -12.11
CA VAL A 330 -0.86 14.56 -12.84
C VAL A 330 -0.02 14.59 -14.12
N GLN A 331 -0.65 14.86 -15.25
CA GLN A 331 0.09 15.10 -16.48
C GLN A 331 0.68 16.50 -16.40
N ARG A 332 2.01 16.59 -16.29
CA ARG A 332 2.72 17.87 -16.14
C ARG A 332 2.99 18.45 -17.52
N VAL A 333 2.33 19.54 -17.86
CA VAL A 333 2.47 20.17 -19.18
C VAL A 333 3.27 21.45 -19.07
N GLY A 334 4.32 21.56 -19.87
CA GLY A 334 5.05 22.81 -20.10
C GLY A 334 4.44 23.55 -21.29
N LEU A 335 3.97 24.78 -21.07
CA LEU A 335 3.46 25.65 -22.13
C LEU A 335 4.55 26.64 -22.53
N ILE A 336 4.96 26.59 -23.80
CA ILE A 336 6.01 27.44 -24.37
C ILE A 336 5.49 28.22 -25.57
N GLY A 337 6.32 29.13 -26.07
CA GLY A 337 6.04 29.89 -27.28
C GLY A 337 6.78 31.22 -27.26
N MET A 338 6.90 31.84 -28.43
CA MET A 338 7.61 33.11 -28.56
C MET A 338 6.93 34.23 -27.74
N PRO A 339 7.65 35.32 -27.41
CA PRO A 339 7.04 36.51 -26.83
C PRO A 339 5.84 36.98 -27.67
N CYS A 340 4.79 37.46 -26.98
CA CYS A 340 3.54 37.92 -27.58
C CYS A 340 2.76 36.90 -28.44
N CYS A 341 3.03 35.58 -28.35
CA CYS A 341 2.27 34.59 -29.12
C CYS A 341 0.88 34.23 -28.55
N GLY A 342 0.55 34.67 -27.33
CA GLY A 342 -0.75 34.39 -26.70
C GLY A 342 -0.72 33.46 -25.48
N LYS A 343 0.46 33.10 -24.97
CA LYS A 343 0.63 32.23 -23.78
C LYS A 343 -0.24 32.61 -22.59
N SER A 344 -0.19 33.87 -22.16
CA SER A 344 -0.97 34.35 -21.01
C SER A 344 -2.48 34.24 -21.24
N THR A 345 -2.94 34.42 -22.49
CA THR A 345 -4.36 34.25 -22.86
C THR A 345 -4.76 32.79 -22.79
N ALA A 346 -3.95 31.89 -23.35
CA ALA A 346 -4.19 30.45 -23.25
C ALA A 346 -4.19 29.96 -21.80
N LEU A 347 -3.24 30.44 -20.97
CA LEU A 347 -3.18 30.12 -19.55
C LEU A 347 -4.45 30.55 -18.81
N LYS A 348 -4.99 31.73 -19.14
CA LYS A 348 -6.28 32.20 -18.60
C LYS A 348 -7.45 31.30 -19.02
N LEU A 349 -7.53 30.93 -20.30
CA LEU A 349 -8.57 30.01 -20.81
C LEU A 349 -8.53 28.65 -20.11
N LEU A 350 -7.33 28.13 -19.83
CA LEU A 350 -7.14 26.88 -19.08
C LEU A 350 -7.59 27.02 -17.62
N SER A 351 -7.21 28.12 -16.97
CA SER A 351 -7.63 28.42 -15.59
C SER A 351 -9.15 28.56 -15.47
N GLU A 352 -9.82 29.19 -16.44
CA GLU A 352 -11.28 29.34 -16.48
C GLU A 352 -12.02 27.99 -16.60
N LYS A 353 -11.35 26.96 -17.17
CA LYS A 353 -11.84 25.58 -17.20
C LYS A 353 -11.52 24.78 -15.93
N GLY A 354 -10.96 25.43 -14.91
CA GLY A 354 -10.58 24.79 -13.64
C GLY A 354 -9.30 23.96 -13.71
N ILE A 355 -8.51 24.09 -14.77
CA ILE A 355 -7.20 23.43 -14.87
C ILE A 355 -6.20 24.25 -14.05
N PRO A 356 -5.46 23.64 -13.11
CA PRO A 356 -4.40 24.34 -12.38
C PRO A 356 -3.35 24.87 -13.33
N VAL A 357 -2.97 26.13 -13.13
CA VAL A 357 -1.96 26.80 -13.96
C VAL A 357 -0.87 27.47 -13.11
N PHE A 358 0.34 27.48 -13.65
CA PHE A 358 1.49 28.20 -13.12
C PHE A 358 2.10 29.09 -14.21
N SER A 359 2.63 30.27 -13.83
CA SER A 359 3.35 31.16 -14.75
C SER A 359 4.70 31.50 -14.15
N ALA A 360 5.76 31.17 -14.88
CA ALA A 360 7.13 31.49 -14.51
C ALA A 360 7.34 33.00 -14.38
N ASP A 361 6.76 33.81 -15.27
CA ASP A 361 6.88 35.27 -15.21
C ASP A 361 6.28 35.84 -13.92
N LYS A 362 5.16 35.27 -13.45
CA LYS A 362 4.55 35.64 -12.17
C LYS A 362 5.44 35.21 -10.99
N SER A 363 5.96 33.98 -11.02
CA SER A 363 6.89 33.49 -10.00
C SER A 363 8.16 34.35 -9.90
N VAL A 364 8.76 34.75 -11.01
CA VAL A 364 9.89 35.69 -11.05
C VAL A 364 9.51 37.05 -10.47
N SER A 365 8.31 37.55 -10.82
CA SER A 365 7.79 38.79 -10.23
C SER A 365 7.69 38.71 -8.71
N ASP A 366 7.19 37.60 -8.19
CA ASP A 366 7.01 37.38 -6.75
C ASP A 366 8.35 37.21 -6.03
N THR A 367 9.31 36.55 -6.69
CA THR A 367 10.70 36.37 -6.24
C THR A 367 11.43 37.70 -6.01
N TYR A 368 11.07 38.75 -6.75
CA TYR A 368 11.65 40.10 -6.65
C TYR A 368 10.99 41.01 -5.60
N ASN A 369 9.84 40.59 -5.04
CA ASN A 369 9.22 41.32 -3.94
C ASN A 369 10.11 41.24 -2.69
N LYS A 370 10.04 42.28 -1.86
CA LYS A 370 10.73 42.35 -0.58
C LYS A 370 10.46 41.08 0.24
N ASP A 371 11.51 40.55 0.84
CA ASP A 371 11.50 39.31 1.64
C ASP A 371 11.21 38.03 0.83
N GLY A 372 11.14 38.13 -0.51
CA GLY A 372 11.14 36.99 -1.42
C GLY A 372 12.52 36.33 -1.52
N ALA A 373 12.55 35.04 -1.88
CA ALA A 373 13.78 34.24 -1.91
C ALA A 373 14.87 34.85 -2.82
N GLY A 374 14.51 35.32 -4.01
CA GLY A 374 15.48 35.92 -4.93
C GLY A 374 15.82 37.37 -4.59
N TRP A 375 14.94 38.09 -3.90
CA TRP A 375 15.24 39.44 -3.39
C TRP A 375 16.47 39.43 -2.51
N GLU A 376 16.53 38.49 -1.54
CA GLU A 376 17.65 38.38 -0.62
C GLU A 376 18.94 37.97 -1.35
N MET A 377 18.88 36.94 -2.20
CA MET A 377 20.03 36.43 -2.94
C MET A 377 20.63 37.46 -3.91
N ILE A 378 19.79 38.20 -4.62
CA ILE A 378 20.24 39.25 -5.55
C ILE A 378 20.90 40.40 -4.77
N ARG A 379 20.36 40.78 -3.61
CA ARG A 379 21.01 41.82 -2.77
C ARG A 379 22.33 41.36 -2.18
N GLN A 380 22.44 40.11 -1.74
CA GLN A 380 23.72 39.57 -1.27
C GLN A 380 24.79 39.60 -2.37
N ARG A 381 24.41 39.35 -3.63
CA ARG A 381 25.34 39.33 -4.76
C ARG A 381 25.68 40.71 -5.31
N PHE A 382 24.68 41.56 -5.50
CA PHE A 382 24.80 42.84 -6.20
C PHE A 382 24.63 44.07 -5.30
N GLY A 383 24.52 43.87 -3.98
CA GLY A 383 24.24 44.94 -3.02
C GLY A 383 22.92 45.64 -3.33
N ASN A 384 22.94 46.98 -3.28
CA ASN A 384 21.78 47.80 -3.55
C ASN A 384 21.66 48.21 -5.04
N LYS A 385 22.42 47.59 -5.95
CA LYS A 385 22.46 47.96 -7.39
C LYS A 385 21.08 47.97 -8.05
N PHE A 386 20.19 47.07 -7.62
CA PHE A 386 18.83 46.91 -8.19
C PHE A 386 17.70 47.32 -7.23
N THR A 387 18.00 48.01 -6.14
CA THR A 387 17.01 48.44 -5.14
C THR A 387 17.14 49.94 -4.91
N GLU A 388 16.04 50.69 -4.96
CA GLU A 388 16.09 52.15 -4.75
C GLU A 388 16.31 52.54 -3.28
N THR A 389 15.88 51.68 -2.36
CA THR A 389 16.05 51.86 -0.92
C THR A 389 16.49 50.53 -0.29
N GLU A 390 17.10 50.57 0.91
CA GLU A 390 17.52 49.36 1.64
C GLU A 390 16.36 48.41 1.99
N THR A 391 15.12 48.85 1.83
CA THR A 391 13.89 48.11 2.17
C THR A 391 12.93 47.95 0.99
N GLY A 392 13.29 48.38 -0.22
CA GLY A 392 12.44 48.35 -1.41
C GLY A 392 12.52 47.04 -2.18
N ASN A 393 11.51 46.78 -3.03
CA ASN A 393 11.51 45.66 -3.99
C ASN A 393 12.68 45.81 -4.99
N ILE A 394 13.02 44.72 -5.67
CA ILE A 394 13.93 44.80 -6.82
C ILE A 394 13.25 45.56 -7.96
N ASP A 395 13.96 46.55 -8.49
CA ASP A 395 13.54 47.30 -9.67
C ASP A 395 13.75 46.45 -10.92
N LYS A 396 12.65 45.89 -11.42
CA LYS A 396 12.60 45.07 -12.63
C LYS A 396 13.19 45.77 -13.85
N LYS A 397 13.03 47.09 -13.97
CA LYS A 397 13.55 47.84 -15.12
C LYS A 397 15.07 47.93 -15.04
N LYS A 398 15.63 48.18 -13.86
CA LYS A 398 17.10 48.22 -13.67
C LYS A 398 17.74 46.85 -13.88
N VAL A 399 17.12 45.79 -13.36
CA VAL A 399 17.56 44.42 -13.65
C VAL A 399 17.52 44.16 -15.15
N PHE A 400 16.41 44.50 -15.80
CA PHE A 400 16.21 44.31 -17.22
C PHE A 400 17.30 45.00 -18.06
N THR A 401 17.56 46.30 -17.82
CA THR A 401 18.62 47.03 -18.52
C THR A 401 19.99 46.37 -18.31
N ALA A 402 20.32 45.97 -17.08
CA ALA A 402 21.61 45.38 -16.77
C ALA A 402 21.83 43.99 -17.43
N ILE A 403 20.79 43.16 -17.55
CA ILE A 403 20.90 41.85 -18.22
C ILE A 403 20.99 41.96 -19.74
N CYS A 404 20.50 43.07 -20.32
CA CYS A 404 20.66 43.37 -21.75
C CYS A 404 22.09 43.84 -22.07
N GLU A 405 22.67 44.65 -21.19
CA GLU A 405 24.00 45.24 -21.39
C GLU A 405 25.15 44.27 -21.05
N ASP A 406 24.95 43.36 -20.09
CA ASP A 406 26.02 42.51 -19.55
C ASP A 406 25.58 41.03 -19.46
N GLY A 407 26.23 40.20 -20.27
CA GLY A 407 25.98 38.76 -20.33
C GLY A 407 26.36 38.00 -19.06
N ASP A 408 27.32 38.47 -18.27
CA ASP A 408 27.73 37.86 -17.01
C ASP A 408 26.72 38.19 -15.91
N ILE A 409 26.23 39.44 -15.84
CA ILE A 409 25.12 39.81 -14.94
C ILE A 409 23.89 38.97 -15.26
N ARG A 410 23.53 38.81 -16.54
CA ARG A 410 22.43 37.95 -16.96
C ARG A 410 22.62 36.51 -16.47
N ARG A 411 23.81 35.93 -16.64
CA ARG A 411 24.09 34.56 -16.19
C ARG A 411 23.96 34.43 -14.67
N GLU A 412 24.47 35.39 -13.92
CA GLU A 412 24.39 35.40 -12.46
C GLU A 412 22.95 35.54 -11.95
N ILE A 413 22.16 36.44 -12.53
CA ILE A 413 20.73 36.58 -12.17
C ILE A 413 19.96 35.32 -12.52
N MET A 414 20.19 34.72 -13.68
CA MET A 414 19.58 33.43 -14.04
C MET A 414 19.97 32.33 -13.05
N ASN A 415 21.25 32.24 -12.64
CA ASN A 415 21.70 31.24 -11.66
C ASN A 415 21.05 31.40 -10.28
N ILE A 416 20.57 32.59 -9.93
CA ILE A 416 19.81 32.83 -8.69
C ILE A 416 18.32 32.49 -8.90
N VAL A 417 17.72 33.00 -9.98
CA VAL A 417 16.26 32.98 -10.17
C VAL A 417 15.77 31.62 -10.69
N HIS A 418 16.49 31.00 -11.64
CA HIS A 418 16.06 29.75 -12.28
C HIS A 418 15.84 28.60 -11.27
N PRO A 419 16.75 28.33 -10.31
CA PRO A 419 16.52 27.27 -9.32
C PRO A 419 15.27 27.50 -8.46
N ILE A 420 14.98 28.75 -8.10
CA ILE A 420 13.79 29.13 -7.32
C ILE A 420 12.53 28.82 -8.12
N VAL A 421 12.44 29.32 -9.36
CA VAL A 421 11.28 29.10 -10.25
C VAL A 421 11.11 27.61 -10.56
N GLN A 422 12.21 26.88 -10.77
CA GLN A 422 12.19 25.44 -11.00
C GLN A 422 11.59 24.70 -9.79
N HIS A 423 12.03 25.06 -8.59
CA HIS A 423 11.51 24.49 -7.35
C HIS A 423 10.02 24.80 -7.15
N GLU A 424 9.60 26.06 -7.35
CA GLU A 424 8.19 26.46 -7.26
C GLU A 424 7.32 25.74 -8.29
N THR A 425 7.82 25.54 -9.51
CA THR A 425 7.15 24.76 -10.55
C THR A 425 6.97 23.30 -10.13
N ALA A 426 8.01 22.68 -9.58
CA ALA A 426 7.94 21.31 -9.10
C ALA A 426 6.94 21.17 -7.94
N LEU A 427 6.95 22.11 -6.99
CA LEU A 427 6.01 22.18 -5.89
C LEU A 427 4.56 22.38 -6.38
N PHE A 428 4.37 23.21 -7.40
CA PHE A 428 3.07 23.40 -8.05
C PHE A 428 2.52 22.07 -8.60
N PHE A 429 3.32 21.31 -9.34
CA PHE A 429 2.88 20.00 -9.84
C PHE A 429 2.61 19.01 -8.69
N GLN A 430 3.44 19.01 -7.64
CA GLN A 430 3.25 18.15 -6.48
C GLN A 430 1.95 18.47 -5.73
N THR A 431 1.64 19.76 -5.55
CA THR A 431 0.42 20.22 -4.87
C THR A 431 -0.83 19.86 -5.66
N ASN A 432 -0.72 19.76 -6.99
CA ASN A 432 -1.79 19.38 -7.90
C ASN A 432 -1.68 17.91 -8.35
N ALA A 433 -0.94 17.05 -7.63
CA ALA A 433 -0.68 15.67 -8.06
C ALA A 433 -1.95 14.80 -8.24
N THR A 434 -3.06 15.20 -7.63
CA THR A 434 -4.37 14.53 -7.71
C THR A 434 -5.24 15.01 -8.86
N THR A 435 -4.86 16.07 -9.58
CA THR A 435 -5.60 16.52 -10.76
C THR A 435 -5.17 15.74 -12.00
N PRO A 436 -6.04 15.58 -13.02
CA PRO A 436 -5.66 14.87 -14.24
C PRO A 436 -4.53 15.56 -15.02
N LEU A 437 -4.45 16.89 -14.91
CA LEU A 437 -3.60 17.76 -15.71
C LEU A 437 -3.28 19.02 -14.92
N ALA A 438 -2.05 19.51 -15.05
CA ALA A 438 -1.65 20.83 -14.61
C ALA A 438 -0.69 21.43 -15.65
N VAL A 439 -0.75 22.75 -15.85
CA VAL A 439 -0.02 23.43 -16.93
C VAL A 439 0.86 24.53 -16.35
N ALA A 440 2.17 24.46 -16.61
CA ALA A 440 3.12 25.49 -16.24
C ALA A 440 3.61 26.23 -17.50
N GLU A 441 3.34 27.52 -17.57
CA GLU A 441 3.86 28.42 -18.61
C GLU A 441 5.29 28.84 -18.26
N ILE A 442 6.24 28.38 -19.06
CA ILE A 442 7.68 28.53 -18.80
C ILE A 442 8.36 28.91 -20.12
N PRO A 443 8.51 30.22 -20.42
CA PRO A 443 9.04 30.68 -21.70
C PRO A 443 10.40 30.09 -22.10
N LEU A 444 11.27 29.88 -21.11
CA LEU A 444 12.65 29.39 -21.26
C LEU A 444 12.82 27.91 -20.88
N LEU A 445 11.75 27.11 -20.94
CA LEU A 445 11.77 25.70 -20.54
C LEU A 445 12.80 24.87 -21.32
N LEU A 446 12.93 25.15 -22.62
CA LEU A 446 13.81 24.41 -23.50
C LEU A 446 15.26 24.82 -23.29
N GLU A 447 15.50 26.13 -23.25
CA GLU A 447 16.78 26.79 -23.03
C GLU A 447 17.40 26.38 -21.68
N ALA A 448 16.58 26.29 -20.64
CA ALA A 448 17.02 25.86 -19.31
C ALA A 448 17.23 24.33 -19.21
N GLY A 449 16.89 23.57 -20.25
CA GLY A 449 17.03 22.11 -20.28
C GLY A 449 16.02 21.36 -19.38
N TRP A 450 15.04 22.04 -18.80
CA TRP A 450 14.14 21.47 -17.80
C TRP A 450 13.20 20.39 -18.36
N HIS A 451 12.92 20.43 -19.66
CA HIS A 451 12.22 19.36 -20.36
C HIS A 451 13.01 18.04 -20.35
N THR A 452 14.34 18.08 -20.55
CA THR A 452 15.20 16.87 -20.47
C THR A 452 15.41 16.40 -19.04
N GLN A 453 15.36 17.32 -18.06
CA GLN A 453 15.41 17.02 -16.63
C GLN A 453 14.08 16.48 -16.08
N LYS A 454 13.09 16.22 -16.95
CA LYS A 454 11.75 15.67 -16.60
C LYS A 454 10.97 16.53 -15.60
N LEU A 455 11.14 17.85 -15.64
CA LEU A 455 10.28 18.77 -14.89
C LEU A 455 8.83 18.68 -15.37
N VAL A 456 8.64 18.48 -16.68
CA VAL A 456 7.35 18.27 -17.35
C VAL A 456 7.35 16.95 -18.12
N ASP A 457 6.17 16.40 -18.36
CA ASP A 457 5.97 15.18 -19.14
C ASP A 457 5.71 15.46 -20.63
N VAL A 458 5.09 16.61 -20.92
CA VAL A 458 4.66 17.00 -22.27
C VAL A 458 4.94 18.50 -22.48
N VAL A 459 5.40 18.87 -23.67
CA VAL A 459 5.62 20.27 -24.06
C VAL A 459 4.59 20.67 -25.11
N ILE A 460 3.88 21.77 -24.87
CA ILE A 460 2.91 22.35 -25.79
C ILE A 460 3.41 23.72 -26.23
N GLY A 461 3.44 23.96 -27.53
CA GLY A 461 3.83 25.23 -28.11
C GLY A 461 2.62 26.07 -28.47
N ILE A 462 2.71 27.39 -28.30
CA ILE A 462 1.79 28.33 -28.95
C ILE A 462 2.54 29.03 -30.06
N ARG A 463 2.03 28.88 -31.28
CA ARG A 463 2.55 29.51 -32.50
C ARG A 463 1.64 30.67 -32.89
N CYS A 464 2.26 31.79 -33.21
CA CYS A 464 1.57 32.99 -33.68
C CYS A 464 2.40 33.61 -34.80
N PRO A 465 1.84 33.84 -36.00
CA PRO A 465 2.58 34.37 -37.13
C PRO A 465 3.28 35.69 -36.83
N ASP A 466 4.47 35.91 -37.39
CA ASP A 466 5.26 37.15 -37.20
C ASP A 466 4.47 38.40 -37.59
N SER A 467 3.66 38.28 -38.64
CA SER A 467 2.74 39.33 -39.10
C SER A 467 1.72 39.75 -38.05
N LYS A 468 1.42 38.91 -37.05
CA LYS A 468 0.55 39.20 -35.91
C LYS A 468 1.31 39.54 -34.63
N ARG A 469 2.58 39.14 -34.53
CA ARG A 469 3.51 39.66 -33.52
C ARG A 469 3.95 41.07 -33.92
N THR A 470 3.00 41.94 -34.27
CA THR A 470 3.25 43.29 -34.81
C THR A 470 3.94 44.20 -33.81
N GLN A 471 4.59 45.23 -34.34
CA GLN A 471 5.17 46.31 -33.55
C GLN A 471 4.14 46.97 -32.61
N GLU A 472 2.88 47.08 -33.02
CA GLU A 472 1.78 47.66 -32.22
C GLU A 472 1.39 46.84 -30.97
N LEU A 473 1.36 45.50 -31.08
CA LEU A 473 1.10 44.59 -29.94
C LEU A 473 2.29 44.51 -28.98
N ARG A 474 3.50 44.70 -29.53
CA ARG A 474 4.79 44.79 -28.85
C ARG A 474 4.92 46.14 -28.10
N GLU A 475 4.54 47.24 -28.74
CA GLU A 475 4.53 48.62 -28.23
C GLU A 475 3.43 48.86 -27.19
N LYS A 476 2.23 48.26 -27.35
CA LYS A 476 1.16 48.32 -26.31
C LYS A 476 1.57 47.73 -24.97
N ARG A 477 2.63 46.91 -24.92
CA ARG A 477 3.21 46.38 -23.68
C ARG A 477 4.44 47.15 -23.18
N GLY A 478 4.80 48.26 -23.84
CA GLY A 478 5.86 49.17 -23.42
C GLY A 478 7.28 48.65 -23.67
N LEU A 479 7.46 47.72 -24.62
CA LEU A 479 8.76 47.19 -25.01
C LEU A 479 9.16 47.77 -26.36
N ASP A 480 10.30 48.46 -26.43
CA ASP A 480 10.84 48.97 -27.68
C ASP A 480 11.35 47.82 -28.59
N PRO A 481 11.50 48.05 -29.91
CA PRO A 481 11.90 47.00 -30.85
C PRO A 481 13.26 46.35 -30.56
N GLU A 482 14.22 47.09 -30.01
CA GLU A 482 15.58 46.65 -29.74
C GLU A 482 15.63 45.72 -28.53
N THR A 483 14.89 46.06 -27.48
CA THR A 483 14.59 45.23 -26.31
C THR A 483 13.97 43.88 -26.72
N LEU A 484 13.01 43.88 -27.64
CA LEU A 484 12.35 42.65 -28.11
C LEU A 484 13.28 41.75 -28.92
N ALA A 485 14.10 42.34 -29.80
CA ALA A 485 15.11 41.58 -30.54
C ALA A 485 16.13 40.92 -29.59
N THR A 486 16.48 41.61 -28.50
CA THR A 486 17.33 41.07 -27.45
C THR A 486 16.69 39.87 -26.75
N PHE A 487 15.41 39.94 -26.39
CA PHE A 487 14.65 38.81 -25.82
C PHE A 487 14.53 37.61 -26.76
N ASP A 488 14.28 37.87 -28.05
CA ASP A 488 14.19 36.82 -29.07
C ASP A 488 15.56 36.14 -29.23
N SER A 489 16.68 36.88 -29.13
CA SER A 489 18.04 36.32 -29.22
C SER A 489 18.46 35.39 -28.07
N TRP A 490 17.77 35.48 -26.92
CA TRP A 490 18.05 34.63 -25.76
C TRP A 490 17.31 33.30 -25.81
N GLN A 491 16.39 33.17 -26.77
CA GLN A 491 15.56 32.01 -26.93
C GLN A 491 16.04 31.17 -28.10
N TRP A 492 15.67 29.89 -28.07
CA TRP A 492 15.77 29.06 -29.27
C TRP A 492 14.93 29.64 -30.39
N ASP A 493 15.33 29.39 -31.63
CA ASP A 493 14.54 29.76 -32.78
C ASP A 493 13.15 29.10 -32.71
N GLU A 494 12.13 29.81 -33.19
CA GLU A 494 10.74 29.37 -33.05
C GLU A 494 10.54 27.97 -33.64
N LYS A 495 11.18 27.69 -34.78
CA LYS A 495 11.09 26.38 -35.42
C LYS A 495 11.65 25.28 -34.50
N ALA A 496 12.85 25.44 -33.96
CA ALA A 496 13.43 24.50 -33.01
C ALA A 496 12.55 24.32 -31.76
N LYS A 497 11.92 25.39 -31.25
CA LYS A 497 10.96 25.27 -30.15
C LYS A 497 9.77 24.41 -30.53
N MET A 498 9.17 24.70 -31.68
CA MET A 498 7.98 23.99 -32.16
C MET A 498 8.28 22.52 -32.48
N ASP A 499 9.47 22.21 -33.01
CA ASP A 499 9.92 20.85 -33.29
C ASP A 499 10.08 20.00 -32.00
N CYS A 500 10.29 20.63 -30.84
CA CYS A 500 10.28 19.96 -29.54
C CYS A 500 8.88 19.78 -28.92
N CYS A 501 7.85 20.41 -29.49
CA CYS A 501 6.51 20.35 -28.93
C CYS A 501 5.80 19.05 -29.32
N THR A 502 5.09 18.45 -28.37
CA THR A 502 4.20 17.32 -28.64
C THR A 502 2.97 17.76 -29.42
N ALA A 503 2.49 18.98 -29.18
CA ALA A 503 1.45 19.61 -30.00
C ALA A 503 1.61 21.12 -30.01
N ILE A 504 1.06 21.74 -31.04
CA ILE A 504 1.12 23.18 -31.27
C ILE A 504 -0.30 23.73 -31.29
N ILE A 505 -0.52 24.82 -30.55
CA ILE A 505 -1.74 25.61 -30.57
C ILE A 505 -1.49 26.81 -31.50
N ASP A 506 -2.15 26.80 -32.65
CA ASP A 506 -2.09 27.91 -33.60
C ASP A 506 -2.99 29.07 -33.16
N ASN A 507 -2.46 30.29 -33.27
CA ASN A 507 -3.12 31.55 -32.97
C ASN A 507 -3.14 32.48 -34.20
N ASP A 508 -3.60 31.95 -35.33
CA ASP A 508 -3.52 32.62 -36.64
C ASP A 508 -4.61 33.65 -36.87
N SER A 509 -5.78 33.53 -36.23
CA SER A 509 -6.99 34.33 -36.51
C SER A 509 -7.57 35.04 -35.28
N GLY A 510 -7.04 34.82 -34.07
CA GLY A 510 -7.43 35.54 -32.85
C GLY A 510 -7.90 34.62 -31.72
N VAL A 511 -8.52 35.21 -30.69
CA VAL A 511 -8.81 34.55 -29.40
C VAL A 511 -9.77 33.35 -29.56
N ASP A 512 -10.76 33.43 -30.46
CA ASP A 512 -11.71 32.33 -30.67
C ASP A 512 -11.03 31.09 -31.29
N GLU A 513 -10.12 31.30 -32.24
CA GLU A 513 -9.32 30.21 -32.80
C GLU A 513 -8.35 29.64 -31.76
N LEU A 514 -7.67 30.51 -31.00
CA LEU A 514 -6.80 30.09 -29.90
C LEU A 514 -7.56 29.20 -28.92
N LYS A 515 -8.80 29.57 -28.58
CA LYS A 515 -9.68 28.76 -27.72
C LYS A 515 -9.99 27.40 -28.35
N ALA A 516 -10.44 27.37 -29.60
CA ALA A 516 -10.76 26.13 -30.30
C ALA A 516 -9.54 25.19 -30.43
N ASN A 517 -8.37 25.73 -30.75
CA ASN A 517 -7.14 24.96 -30.86
C ASN A 517 -6.61 24.50 -29.48
N THR A 518 -6.80 25.30 -28.43
CA THR A 518 -6.53 24.86 -27.05
C THR A 518 -7.40 23.66 -26.67
N GLU A 519 -8.68 23.66 -27.05
CA GLU A 519 -9.58 22.52 -26.79
C GLU A 519 -9.15 21.25 -27.53
N LYS A 520 -8.71 21.36 -28.79
CA LYS A 520 -8.15 20.21 -29.54
C LYS A 520 -6.92 19.62 -28.83
N VAL A 521 -6.02 20.46 -28.34
CA VAL A 521 -4.84 19.99 -27.59
C VAL A 521 -5.24 19.34 -26.26
N LEU A 522 -6.26 19.84 -25.56
CA LEU A 522 -6.76 19.20 -24.34
C LEU A 522 -7.33 17.80 -24.61
N LEU A 523 -8.00 17.60 -25.76
CA LEU A 523 -8.47 16.27 -26.19
C LEU A 523 -7.28 15.33 -26.45
N LEU A 524 -6.27 15.78 -27.20
CA LEU A 524 -5.06 15.01 -27.44
C LEU A 524 -4.36 14.62 -26.13
N LEU A 525 -4.22 15.56 -25.18
CA LEU A 525 -3.66 15.30 -23.86
C LEU A 525 -4.48 14.24 -23.10
N ALA A 526 -5.81 14.26 -23.22
CA ALA A 526 -6.68 13.25 -22.63
C ALA A 526 -6.48 11.86 -23.26
N GLU A 527 -6.38 11.78 -24.58
CA GLU A 527 -6.08 10.53 -25.30
C GLU A 527 -4.73 9.95 -24.86
N MET A 528 -3.70 10.78 -24.67
CA MET A 528 -2.40 10.35 -24.15
C MET A 528 -2.51 9.76 -22.74
N ARG A 529 -3.30 10.38 -21.86
CA ARG A 529 -3.54 9.83 -20.49
C ARG A 529 -4.28 8.50 -20.56
N GLU A 530 -5.28 8.38 -21.42
CA GLU A 530 -6.03 7.13 -21.62
C GLU A 530 -5.12 6.03 -22.18
N ALA A 531 -4.25 6.35 -23.14
CA ALA A 531 -3.27 5.41 -23.68
C ALA A 531 -2.28 4.94 -22.60
N LYS A 532 -1.80 5.84 -21.73
CA LYS A 532 -0.95 5.48 -20.58
C LYS A 532 -1.70 4.53 -19.62
N ALA A 533 -2.96 4.82 -19.32
CA ALA A 533 -3.79 3.97 -18.47
C ALA A 533 -4.02 2.59 -19.10
N LYS A 534 -4.36 2.53 -20.39
CA LYS A 534 -4.50 1.26 -21.16
C LYS A 534 -3.21 0.44 -21.16
N LYS A 535 -2.05 1.08 -21.33
CA LYS A 535 -0.75 0.41 -21.26
C LYS A 535 -0.50 -0.20 -19.87
N PHE A 536 -0.85 0.52 -18.81
CA PHE A 536 -0.72 0.00 -17.45
C PHE A 536 -1.70 -1.14 -17.16
N ASP A 537 -2.94 -1.04 -17.64
CA ASP A 537 -3.92 -2.12 -17.56
C ASP A 537 -3.45 -3.38 -18.31
N ALA A 538 -2.85 -3.22 -19.49
CA ALA A 538 -2.25 -4.33 -20.22
C ALA A 538 -1.07 -4.95 -19.45
N PHE A 539 -0.24 -4.12 -18.80
CA PHE A 539 0.83 -4.58 -17.93
C PHE A 539 0.29 -5.40 -16.75
N LEU A 540 -0.73 -4.91 -16.03
CA LEU A 540 -1.34 -5.64 -14.91
C LEU A 540 -1.97 -6.97 -15.38
N LYS A 541 -2.65 -6.98 -16.54
CA LYS A 541 -3.21 -8.21 -17.12
C LYS A 541 -2.13 -9.22 -17.48
N ALA A 542 -1.01 -8.77 -18.05
CA ALA A 542 0.12 -9.65 -18.35
C ALA A 542 0.77 -10.19 -17.06
N LEU A 543 0.90 -9.33 -16.04
CA LEU A 543 1.50 -9.67 -14.76
C LEU A 543 0.69 -10.71 -13.98
N PHE A 544 -0.64 -10.62 -14.04
CA PHE A 544 -1.55 -11.51 -13.31
C PHE A 544 -2.14 -12.62 -14.17
N LYS A 545 -1.67 -12.78 -15.41
CA LYS A 545 -2.15 -13.85 -16.29
C LYS A 545 -1.92 -15.20 -15.58
N GLN A 546 -2.99 -15.97 -15.39
CA GLN A 546 -2.89 -17.35 -14.94
C GLN A 546 -2.09 -18.10 -16.02
N GLU A 547 -0.93 -18.65 -15.65
CA GLU A 547 -0.36 -19.74 -16.44
C GLU A 547 -1.30 -20.92 -16.25
N ASP A 548 -2.21 -21.13 -17.21
CA ASP A 548 -2.98 -22.36 -17.34
C ASP A 548 -1.97 -23.48 -17.64
N LYS A 549 -1.35 -24.02 -16.59
CA LYS A 549 -0.68 -25.31 -16.65
C LYS A 549 -1.64 -26.30 -16.02
N HIS A 550 -2.42 -26.91 -16.92
CA HIS A 550 -3.24 -28.08 -16.66
C HIS A 550 -2.42 -29.18 -16.01
#